data_AF-A0A0C2FT60-F1
#
_entry.id   AF-A0A0C2FT60-F1
#
_cell.length_a   1.000
_cell.length_b   1.000
_cell.length_c   1.000
_cell.angle_alpha   90.00
_cell.angle_beta   90.00
_cell.angle_gamma   90.00
#
_symmetry.space_group_name_H-M   'P 1'
#
loop_
_entity.id
_entity.type
_entity.pdbx_description
1 polymer ?
#
loop_
_entity_poly.entity_id
_entity_poly.type
_entity_poly.pdbx_seq_one_letter_code
_entity_poly.pdbx_strand_id
1 'polypeptide(L)'
;ALRTNLLQINPEYSYQHADGPYPFGVDPIWNIAENKLNFLNSMKMKLSVIAGIAQMTFGVILSFFNYRFFKSKIDIYTVFIPQMLFMTCIFIYLCLQIVLKWIFFWVKSEVIFGQLYPGSHCAPSLLIGLINMFMFKDRPAGFVQFDK
;
A
#
# COMPACT_ATOMS: atom_id res chain seq x y z
N ALA A 1 -42.10 -10.62 3.90
CA ALA A 1 -40.65 -10.77 4.08
C ALA A 1 -39.94 -9.69 3.27
N LEU A 2 -39.65 -8.53 3.89
CA LEU A 2 -38.94 -7.43 3.25
C LEU A 2 -37.47 -7.83 3.12
N ARG A 3 -37.01 -8.16 1.89
CA ARG A 3 -35.57 -8.18 1.59
C ARG A 3 -35.06 -6.77 1.82
N THR A 4 -34.29 -6.57 2.89
CA THR A 4 -33.41 -5.41 3.00
C THR A 4 -32.54 -5.41 1.75
N ASN A 5 -32.70 -4.42 0.88
CA ASN A 5 -31.82 -4.22 -0.27
C ASN A 5 -30.41 -3.95 0.27
N LEU A 6 -29.61 -5.01 0.33
CA LEU A 6 -28.21 -4.97 0.74
C LEU A 6 -27.45 -4.21 -0.35
N LEU A 7 -27.11 -2.95 -0.06
CA LEU A 7 -26.48 -2.06 -1.01
C LEU A 7 -24.98 -2.41 -1.08
N GLN A 8 -24.61 -3.21 -2.07
CA GLN A 8 -23.22 -3.47 -2.42
C GLN A 8 -22.71 -2.32 -3.27
N ILE A 9 -21.80 -1.52 -2.71
CA ILE A 9 -21.25 -0.35 -3.39
C ILE A 9 -20.16 -0.82 -4.34
N ASN A 10 -20.47 -0.80 -5.65
CA ASN A 10 -19.49 -1.06 -6.69
C ASN A 10 -18.75 0.26 -7.01
N PRO A 11 -17.42 0.34 -6.78
CA PRO A 11 -16.66 1.57 -6.99
C PRO A 11 -16.62 2.04 -8.46
N GLU A 12 -16.97 1.19 -9.44
CA GLU A 12 -17.07 1.58 -10.85
C GLU A 12 -18.16 2.62 -11.11
N TYR A 13 -19.34 2.43 -10.49
CA TYR A 13 -20.52 3.27 -10.72
C TYR A 13 -20.81 4.23 -9.57
N SER A 14 -20.29 3.94 -8.38
CA SER A 14 -20.57 4.73 -7.17
C SER A 14 -19.58 5.87 -6.92
N TYR A 15 -18.45 5.92 -7.63
CA TYR A 15 -17.48 7.01 -7.46
C TYR A 15 -17.80 8.21 -8.37
N GLN A 16 -18.15 9.33 -7.74
CA GLN A 16 -18.39 10.61 -8.42
C GLN A 16 -17.06 11.28 -8.76
N HIS A 17 -16.61 11.12 -10.00
CA HIS A 17 -15.33 11.68 -10.46
C HIS A 17 -15.33 13.22 -10.54
N ALA A 18 -16.51 13.85 -10.59
CA ALA A 18 -16.65 15.30 -10.69
C ALA A 18 -16.35 16.03 -9.37
N ASP A 19 -16.71 15.43 -8.24
CA ASP A 19 -16.59 16.04 -6.91
C ASP A 19 -15.33 15.58 -6.14
N GLY A 20 -14.60 14.60 -6.69
CA GLY A 20 -13.34 14.12 -6.13
C GLY A 20 -13.49 13.30 -4.83
N PRO A 21 -12.37 12.92 -4.19
CA PRO A 21 -12.40 12.18 -2.93
C PRO A 21 -12.88 13.06 -1.77
N TYR A 22 -13.46 12.43 -0.75
CA TYR A 22 -13.95 13.13 0.43
C TYR A 22 -12.80 13.85 1.17
N PRO A 23 -12.98 15.13 1.56
CA PRO A 23 -11.87 15.98 1.97
C PRO A 23 -11.26 15.61 3.32
N PHE A 24 -12.00 14.95 4.22
CA PHE A 24 -11.50 14.58 5.53
C PHE A 24 -12.06 13.25 6.03
N GLY A 25 -11.17 12.31 6.34
CA GLY A 25 -11.53 11.02 6.92
C GLY A 25 -12.00 10.01 5.88
N VAL A 26 -13.05 9.28 6.20
CA VAL A 26 -13.60 8.21 5.36
C VAL A 26 -15.03 8.56 5.00
N ASP A 27 -15.41 8.30 3.76
CA ASP A 27 -16.75 8.62 3.26
C ASP A 27 -17.84 7.99 4.14
N PRO A 28 -18.83 8.77 4.62
CA PRO A 28 -19.88 8.28 5.52
C PRO A 28 -20.79 7.23 4.86
N ILE A 29 -20.80 7.18 3.52
CA ILE A 29 -21.55 6.19 2.74
C ILE A 29 -21.13 4.74 3.08
N TRP A 30 -19.88 4.52 3.51
CA TRP A 30 -19.39 3.22 3.94
C TRP A 30 -20.08 2.70 5.21
N ASN A 31 -20.82 3.50 5.97
CA ASN A 31 -21.57 2.98 7.12
C ASN A 31 -22.77 2.11 6.69
N ILE A 32 -23.38 2.44 5.54
CA ILE A 32 -24.60 1.82 5.02
C ILE A 32 -24.27 0.60 4.13
N ALA A 33 -23.06 0.54 3.59
CA ALA A 33 -22.60 -0.51 2.69
C ALA A 33 -22.40 -1.87 3.38
N GLU A 34 -22.77 -2.96 2.71
CA GLU A 34 -22.51 -4.32 3.20
C GLU A 34 -21.02 -4.69 3.11
N ASN A 35 -20.34 -4.23 2.05
CA ASN A 35 -18.92 -4.49 1.78
C ASN A 35 -17.96 -3.58 2.57
N LYS A 36 -18.46 -2.80 3.55
CA LYS A 36 -17.66 -1.88 4.37
C LYS A 36 -16.54 -2.57 5.14
N LEU A 37 -16.78 -3.78 5.64
CA LEU A 37 -15.81 -4.53 6.43
C LEU A 37 -14.58 -4.89 5.58
N ASN A 38 -14.78 -5.39 4.36
CA ASN A 38 -13.68 -5.77 3.48
C ASN A 38 -12.84 -4.56 3.05
N PHE A 39 -13.49 -3.44 2.73
CA PHE A 39 -12.80 -2.20 2.35
C PHE A 39 -12.04 -1.59 3.53
N LEU A 40 -12.72 -1.35 4.65
CA LEU A 40 -12.13 -0.70 5.82
C LEU A 40 -11.05 -1.56 6.48
N ASN A 41 -11.19 -2.88 6.51
CA ASN A 41 -10.17 -3.76 7.08
C ASN A 41 -8.88 -3.73 6.25
N SER A 42 -9.00 -3.85 4.93
CA SER A 42 -7.86 -3.75 4.01
C SER A 42 -7.17 -2.40 4.09
N MET A 43 -7.93 -1.31 4.26
CA MET A 43 -7.39 0.03 4.44
C MET A 43 -6.68 0.18 5.79
N LYS A 44 -7.30 -0.26 6.89
CA LYS A 44 -6.72 -0.19 8.24
C LYS A 44 -5.43 -0.99 8.37
N MET A 45 -5.36 -2.18 7.74
CA MET A 45 -4.15 -2.99 7.72
C MET A 45 -2.99 -2.27 7.01
N LYS A 46 -3.24 -1.65 5.85
CA LYS A 46 -2.20 -0.91 5.12
C LYS A 46 -1.77 0.34 5.88
N LEU A 47 -2.72 1.06 6.46
CA LEU A 47 -2.46 2.26 7.25
C LEU A 47 -1.65 1.92 8.52
N SER A 48 -1.94 0.80 9.19
CA SER A 48 -1.18 0.39 10.37
C SER A 48 0.25 0.00 10.05
N VAL A 49 0.49 -0.63 8.89
CA VAL A 49 1.85 -0.93 8.40
C VAL A 49 2.63 0.36 8.16
N ILE A 50 2.03 1.35 7.48
CA ILE A 50 2.69 2.65 7.23
C ILE A 50 3.01 3.37 8.55
N ALA A 51 2.04 3.46 9.46
CA ALA A 51 2.24 4.10 10.75
C ALA A 51 3.30 3.39 11.61
N GLY A 52 3.30 2.05 11.62
CA GLY A 52 4.29 1.25 12.34
C GLY A 52 5.71 1.45 11.80
N ILE A 53 5.90 1.46 10.48
CA ILE A 53 7.22 1.68 9.87
C ILE A 53 7.68 3.13 10.09
N ALA A 54 6.77 4.11 10.03
CA ALA A 54 7.09 5.50 10.37
C ALA A 54 7.57 5.63 11.82
N GLN A 55 6.89 4.99 12.78
CA GLN A 55 7.29 4.97 14.19
C GLN A 55 8.65 4.27 14.39
N MET A 56 8.87 3.12 13.74
CA MET A 56 10.16 2.42 13.80
C MET A 56 11.29 3.28 13.24
N THR A 57 11.06 3.94 12.09
CA THR A 57 12.05 4.83 11.46
C THR A 57 12.39 6.02 12.36
N PHE A 58 11.37 6.61 13.00
CA PHE A 58 11.58 7.67 13.99
C PHE A 58 12.46 7.20 15.16
N GLY A 59 12.24 5.99 15.67
CA GLY A 59 13.10 5.41 16.72
C GLY A 59 14.56 5.27 16.29
N VAL A 60 14.82 4.83 15.05
CA VAL A 60 16.19 4.71 14.53
C VAL A 60 16.86 6.08 14.32
N ILE A 61 16.09 7.10 13.92
CA ILE A 61 16.57 8.49 13.83
C ILE A 61 16.96 9.02 15.22
N LEU A 62 16.20 8.72 16.28
CA LEU A 62 16.58 9.09 17.64
C LEU A 62 17.89 8.41 18.07
N SER A 63 18.08 7.14 17.72
CA SER A 63 19.34 6.43 17.97
C SER A 63 20.53 7.10 17.28
N PHE A 64 20.34 7.62 16.06
CA PHE A 64 21.37 8.40 15.36
C PHE A 64 21.77 9.67 16.13
N PHE A 65 20.80 10.43 16.64
CA PHE A 65 21.08 11.60 17.46
C PHE A 65 21.83 11.24 18.74
N ASN A 66 21.54 10.10 19.37
CA ASN A 66 22.30 9.60 20.52
C ASN A 66 23.76 9.31 20.16
N TYR A 67 24.04 8.55 19.10
CA TYR A 67 25.42 8.27 18.69
C TYR A 67 26.19 9.55 18.31
N ARG A 68 25.49 10.53 17.72
CA ARG A 68 26.05 11.84 17.38
C ARG A 68 26.44 12.62 18.63
N PHE A 69 25.62 12.58 19.69
CA PHE A 69 25.88 13.25 20.97
C PHE A 69 27.08 12.63 21.70
N PHE A 70 27.14 11.30 21.81
CA PHE A 70 28.25 10.58 22.45
C PHE A 70 29.53 10.52 21.59
N LYS A 71 29.51 11.10 20.38
CA LYS A 71 30.63 11.13 19.40
C LYS A 71 31.17 9.74 19.02
N SER A 72 30.39 8.67 19.22
CA SER A 72 30.77 7.32 18.83
C SER A 72 30.49 7.11 17.35
N LYS A 73 31.47 7.46 16.51
CA LYS A 73 31.37 7.26 15.06
C LYS A 73 31.34 5.78 14.67
N ILE A 74 31.95 4.91 15.48
CA ILE A 74 32.00 3.47 15.23
C ILE A 74 30.59 2.89 15.19
N ASP A 75 29.74 3.21 16.16
CA ASP A 75 28.38 2.68 16.25
C ASP A 75 27.49 3.20 15.10
N ILE A 76 27.78 4.40 14.59
CA ILE A 76 27.08 4.92 13.42
C ILE A 76 27.36 4.03 12.19
N TYR A 77 28.63 3.69 11.94
CA TYR A 77 28.99 2.89 10.78
C TYR A 77 28.61 1.41 10.92
N THR A 78 28.77 0.82 12.12
CA THR A 78 28.59 -0.62 12.32
C THR A 78 27.17 -1.02 12.71
N VAL A 79 26.37 -0.12 13.29
CA VAL A 79 25.01 -0.42 13.74
C VAL A 79 23.97 0.37 12.95
N PHE A 80 24.09 1.71 12.95
CA PHE A 80 23.05 2.56 12.34
C PHE A 80 22.94 2.39 10.82
N ILE A 81 24.07 2.42 10.08
CA ILE A 81 24.05 2.28 8.62
C ILE A 81 23.44 0.94 8.16
N PRO A 82 23.90 -0.23 8.63
CA PRO A 82 23.31 -1.50 8.20
C PRO A 82 21.84 -1.63 8.61
N GLN A 83 21.47 -1.13 9.80
CA GLN A 83 20.07 -1.11 10.24
C GLN A 83 19.18 -0.24 9.33
N MET A 84 19.65 0.96 8.96
CA MET A 84 18.92 1.85 8.05
C MET A 84 18.81 1.29 6.64
N LEU A 85 19.87 0.65 6.13
CA LEU A 85 19.87 0.02 4.81
C LEU A 85 18.84 -1.11 4.75
N PHE A 86 18.86 -2.02 5.73
CA PHE A 86 17.91 -3.12 5.81
C PHE A 86 16.45 -2.63 5.90
N MET A 87 16.18 -1.65 6.76
CA MET A 87 14.85 -1.07 6.91
C MET A 87 14.38 -0.38 5.62
N THR A 88 15.26 0.31 4.91
CA THR A 88 14.92 1.04 3.68
C THR A 88 14.62 0.08 2.53
N CYS A 89 15.45 -0.95 2.33
CA CYS A 89 15.31 -1.87 1.20
C CYS A 89 14.04 -2.73 1.25
N ILE A 90 13.54 -3.07 2.45
CA ILE A 90 12.40 -3.99 2.59
C ILE A 90 11.15 -3.23 2.99
N PHE A 91 11.17 -2.56 4.13
CA PHE A 91 9.96 -1.99 4.73
C PHE A 91 9.55 -0.67 4.09
N ILE A 92 10.51 0.24 3.83
CA ILE A 92 10.20 1.48 3.12
C ILE A 92 9.80 1.18 1.67
N TYR A 93 10.44 0.22 1.01
CA TYR A 93 10.02 -0.27 -0.30
C TYR A 93 8.56 -0.75 -0.32
N LEU A 94 8.15 -1.55 0.69
CA LEU A 94 6.76 -2.00 0.83
C LEU A 94 5.78 -0.81 1.00
N CYS A 95 6.14 0.19 1.82
CA CYS A 95 5.34 1.40 1.98
C CYS A 95 5.17 2.15 0.65
N LEU A 96 6.24 2.30 -0.13
CA LEU A 96 6.20 2.93 -1.46
C LEU A 96 5.27 2.16 -2.40
N GLN A 97 5.33 0.82 -2.41
CA GLN A 97 4.41 0.01 -3.21
C GLN A 97 2.93 0.18 -2.80
N ILE A 98 2.64 0.35 -1.50
CA ILE A 98 1.27 0.63 -1.03
C ILE A 98 0.78 1.97 -1.60
N VAL A 99 1.60 3.02 -1.50
CA VAL A 99 1.26 4.37 -1.97
C VAL A 99 1.12 4.40 -3.50
N LEU A 100 2.06 3.81 -4.22
CA LEU A 100 1.96 3.66 -5.68
C LEU A 100 0.71 2.89 -6.08
N LYS A 101 0.35 1.85 -5.32
CA LYS A 101 -0.89 1.11 -5.57
C LYS A 101 -2.14 1.98 -5.41
N TRP A 102 -2.16 2.88 -4.44
CA TRP A 102 -3.29 3.80 -4.22
C TRP A 102 -3.41 4.88 -5.29
N ILE A 103 -2.30 5.35 -5.86
CA ILE A 103 -2.30 6.44 -6.85
C ILE A 103 -2.62 5.90 -8.26
N PHE A 104 -2.00 4.78 -8.66
CA PHE A 104 -2.00 4.33 -10.06
C PHE A 104 -3.04 3.26 -10.39
N PHE A 105 -3.53 2.48 -9.42
CA PHE A 105 -4.46 1.39 -9.71
C PHE A 105 -5.90 1.81 -9.43
N TRP A 106 -6.65 2.02 -10.51
CA TRP A 106 -8.06 2.37 -10.49
C TRP A 106 -8.95 1.24 -10.98
N VAL A 107 -10.27 1.39 -10.84
CA VAL A 107 -11.24 0.36 -11.29
C VAL A 107 -11.27 0.25 -12.82
N LYS A 108 -11.07 1.37 -13.52
CA LYS A 108 -11.10 1.44 -14.99
C LYS A 108 -9.80 0.97 -15.62
N SER A 109 -9.88 0.59 -16.89
CA SER A 109 -8.72 0.20 -17.67
C SER A 109 -7.87 1.42 -18.01
N GLU A 110 -6.61 1.42 -17.59
CA GLU A 110 -5.66 2.50 -17.87
C GLU A 110 -4.29 1.95 -18.29
N VAL A 111 -3.49 2.78 -18.97
CA VAL A 111 -2.12 2.42 -19.34
C VAL A 111 -1.20 2.86 -18.20
N ILE A 112 -0.73 1.91 -17.41
CA ILE A 112 0.14 2.15 -16.26
C ILE A 112 1.55 1.70 -16.64
N PHE A 113 2.51 2.62 -16.60
CA PHE A 113 3.92 2.39 -16.98
C PHE A 113 4.10 1.71 -18.35
N GLY A 114 3.28 2.10 -19.34
CA GLY A 114 3.34 1.57 -20.70
C GLY A 114 2.68 0.19 -20.90
N GLN A 115 2.00 -0.34 -19.88
CA GLN A 115 1.31 -1.64 -19.92
C GLN A 115 -0.20 -1.45 -19.74
N LEU A 116 -0.99 -2.19 -20.52
CA LEU A 116 -2.45 -2.17 -20.42
C LEU A 116 -2.90 -2.86 -19.13
N TYR A 117 -3.59 -2.12 -18.27
CA TYR A 117 -4.28 -2.65 -17.10
C TYR A 117 -5.76 -2.82 -17.43
N PRO A 118 -6.32 -4.04 -17.47
CA PRO A 118 -7.69 -4.29 -17.95
C PRO A 118 -8.76 -4.02 -16.88
N GLY A 119 -8.38 -3.90 -15.60
CA GLY A 119 -9.32 -3.63 -14.51
C GLY A 119 -8.87 -4.20 -13.15
N SER A 120 -9.68 -3.94 -12.13
CA SER A 120 -9.40 -4.18 -10.70
C SER A 120 -8.98 -5.63 -10.35
N HIS A 121 -9.46 -6.64 -11.09
CA HIS A 121 -9.13 -8.05 -10.86
C HIS A 121 -7.66 -8.39 -11.11
N CYS A 122 -6.97 -7.61 -11.95
CA CYS A 122 -5.55 -7.78 -12.26
C CYS A 122 -4.64 -6.97 -11.31
N ALA A 123 -5.19 -6.37 -10.24
CA ALA A 123 -4.40 -5.59 -9.29
C ALA A 123 -3.37 -6.48 -8.57
N PRO A 124 -2.07 -6.15 -8.61
CA PRO A 124 -1.03 -6.96 -7.99
C PRO A 124 -1.20 -7.00 -6.46
N SER A 125 -1.13 -8.18 -5.85
CA SER A 125 -1.16 -8.31 -4.39
C SER A 125 0.22 -7.99 -3.80
N LEU A 126 0.24 -7.10 -2.80
CA LEU A 126 1.48 -6.59 -2.22
C LEU A 126 2.22 -7.69 -1.44
N LEU A 127 1.48 -8.55 -0.74
CA LEU A 127 2.03 -9.65 0.04
C LEU A 127 2.72 -10.69 -0.84
N ILE A 128 2.12 -11.13 -1.95
CA ILE A 128 2.78 -12.08 -2.86
C ILE A 128 3.97 -11.44 -3.55
N GLY A 129 3.91 -10.13 -3.84
CA GLY A 129 5.03 -9.38 -4.38
C GLY A 129 6.23 -9.42 -3.44
N LEU A 130 6.01 -9.22 -2.14
CA LEU A 130 7.04 -9.32 -1.12
C LEU A 130 7.61 -10.75 -1.00
N ILE A 131 6.75 -11.77 -1.00
CA ILE A 131 7.19 -13.17 -0.94
C ILE A 131 8.05 -13.51 -2.17
N ASN A 132 7.59 -13.16 -3.37
CA ASN A 132 8.30 -13.45 -4.61
C ASN A 132 9.64 -12.72 -4.71
N MET A 133 9.77 -11.54 -4.09
CA MET A 133 11.03 -10.80 -4.00
C MET A 133 12.10 -11.61 -3.24
N PHE A 134 11.74 -12.22 -2.10
CA PHE A 134 12.68 -13.04 -1.33
C PHE A 134 12.89 -14.44 -1.92
N MET A 135 11.91 -14.94 -2.65
CA MET A 135 11.98 -16.25 -3.32
C MET A 135 12.63 -16.19 -4.71
N PHE A 136 13.04 -14.99 -5.17
CA PHE A 136 13.62 -14.75 -6.49
C PHE A 136 12.79 -15.35 -7.64
N LYS A 137 11.46 -15.21 -7.56
CA LYS A 137 10.56 -15.73 -8.58
C LYS A 137 10.24 -14.64 -9.60
N ASP A 138 10.55 -14.92 -10.86
CA ASP A 138 10.20 -14.03 -11.97
C ASP A 138 8.69 -13.97 -12.20
N ARG A 139 8.19 -12.76 -12.46
CA ARG A 139 6.82 -12.52 -12.89
C ARG A 139 6.84 -12.09 -14.36
N PRO A 140 6.00 -12.66 -15.23
CA PRO A 140 5.88 -12.19 -16.61
C PRO A 140 5.49 -10.71 -16.64
N ALA A 141 6.13 -9.95 -17.53
CA ALA A 141 5.88 -8.52 -17.68
C ALA A 141 4.45 -8.28 -18.18
N GLY A 142 3.66 -7.49 -17.44
CA GLY A 142 2.28 -7.14 -17.79
C GLY A 142 1.26 -7.46 -16.70
N PHE A 143 0.03 -6.97 -16.92
CA PHE A 143 -1.15 -7.26 -16.10
C PHE A 143 -2.07 -8.31 -16.73
N VAL A 144 -1.82 -8.67 -17.99
CA VAL A 144 -2.59 -9.62 -18.81
C VAL A 144 -1.62 -10.54 -19.51
N GLN A 145 -1.89 -11.85 -19.51
CA GLN A 145 -1.28 -12.74 -20.49
C GLN A 145 -2.12 -12.63 -21.76
N PHE A 146 -1.56 -12.07 -22.83
CA PHE A 146 -2.25 -11.98 -24.13
C PHE A 146 -2.40 -13.35 -24.82
N ASP A 147 -1.83 -14.41 -24.24
CA ASP A 147 -1.89 -15.77 -24.76
C ASP A 147 -2.82 -16.66 -23.92
N LYS A 148 -4.12 -16.64 -24.26
CA LYS A 148 -5.04 -17.79 -24.29
C LYS A 148 -6.38 -17.40 -24.92
#